data_AF-A0A0F0LGC2-F1
#
_entry.id   AF-A0A0F0LGC2-F1
#
_cell.length_a   1.000
_cell.length_b   1.000
_cell.length_c   1.000
_cell.angle_alpha   90.00
_cell.angle_beta   90.00
_cell.angle_gamma   90.00
#
_symmetry.space_group_name_H-M   'P 1'
#
loop_
_entity.id
_entity.type
_entity.pdbx_description
1 polymer ?
#
loop_
_entity_poly.entity_id
_entity_poly.type
_entity_poly.pdbx_seq_one_letter_code
_entity_poly.pdbx_strand_id
1 'polypeptide(L)'
;MGTIYYGGSAFAVHIEGRTLAHVHVVVTTKLRRGESFTLSWPHRDDEPPGRSTIWLHPGIPLRFEFEDSDGTELSRQYLEDLAYSANTSGGIQLTKEDMGPCRCSLALGASEVLVR
;
A
#
# COMPACT_ATOMS: atom_id res chain seq x y z
N MET A 1 3.95 10.21 -4.41
CA MET A 1 2.87 9.18 -4.28
C MET A 1 3.44 7.81 -4.65
N GLY A 2 2.74 6.72 -4.35
CA GLY A 2 3.09 5.41 -4.92
C GLY A 2 2.02 4.35 -4.73
N THR A 3 2.33 3.15 -5.22
CA THR A 3 1.35 2.07 -5.39
C THR A 3 1.91 0.73 -4.90
N ILE A 4 1.11 0.02 -4.11
CA ILE A 4 1.35 -1.40 -3.75
C ILE A 4 0.51 -2.28 -4.67
N TYR A 5 1.14 -3.28 -5.28
CA TYR A 5 0.45 -4.36 -5.98
C TYR A 5 0.61 -5.66 -5.22
N TYR A 6 -0.51 -6.34 -4.97
CA TYR A 6 -0.51 -7.58 -4.18
C TYR A 6 -1.29 -8.70 -4.85
N GLY A 7 -0.65 -9.86 -5.06
CA GLY A 7 -1.29 -11.02 -5.68
C GLY A 7 -1.57 -10.87 -7.18
N GLY A 8 -1.07 -9.82 -7.82
CA GLY A 8 -1.25 -9.53 -9.24
C GLY A 8 -1.33 -8.02 -9.52
N SER A 9 -1.45 -7.64 -10.79
CA SER A 9 -1.59 -6.23 -11.19
C SER A 9 -2.99 -5.65 -10.95
N ALA A 10 -4.01 -6.51 -10.81
CA ALA A 10 -5.40 -6.09 -10.64
C ALA A 10 -5.70 -5.49 -9.26
N PHE A 11 -4.88 -5.80 -8.25
CA PHE A 11 -5.04 -5.27 -6.90
C PHE A 11 -3.96 -4.24 -6.61
N ALA A 12 -4.27 -2.99 -6.95
CA ALA A 12 -3.41 -1.83 -6.75
C ALA A 12 -3.95 -0.95 -5.62
N VAL A 13 -3.09 -0.56 -4.69
CA VAL A 13 -3.42 0.30 -3.54
C VAL A 13 -2.55 1.55 -3.60
N HIS A 14 -3.18 2.71 -3.71
CA HIS A 14 -2.50 4.00 -3.79
C HIS A 14 -2.27 4.56 -2.39
N ILE A 15 -1.04 4.95 -2.10
CA ILE A 15 -0.59 5.44 -0.78
C ILE A 15 0.26 6.69 -1.00
N GLU A 16 0.27 7.58 -0.02
CA GLU A 16 1.20 8.71 0.00
C GLU A 16 2.66 8.20 -0.09
N GLY A 17 3.52 8.89 -0.84
CA GLY A 17 4.85 8.38 -1.20
C GLY A 17 5.77 8.19 0.01
N ARG A 18 5.75 9.13 0.96
CA ARG A 18 6.48 9.01 2.22
C ARG A 18 5.93 7.86 3.05
N THR A 19 4.62 7.74 3.24
CA THR A 19 4.06 6.59 3.98
C THR A 19 4.42 5.27 3.30
N LEU A 20 4.32 5.18 1.97
CA LEU A 20 4.70 3.99 1.22
C LEU A 20 6.18 3.62 1.42
N ALA A 21 7.08 4.59 1.47
CA ALA A 21 8.51 4.34 1.69
C ALA A 21 8.77 3.68 3.05
N HIS A 22 8.05 4.11 4.10
CA HIS A 22 8.17 3.52 5.43
C HIS A 22 7.57 2.11 5.48
N VAL A 23 6.38 1.95 4.90
CA VAL A 23 5.71 0.64 4.76
C VAL A 23 6.61 -0.34 4.01
N HIS A 24 7.22 0.08 2.90
CA HIS A 24 8.13 -0.75 2.10
C HIS A 24 9.29 -1.31 2.94
N VAL A 25 9.92 -0.48 3.78
CA VAL A 25 11.03 -0.93 4.65
C VAL A 25 10.55 -1.97 5.67
N VAL A 26 9.45 -1.70 6.37
CA VAL A 26 8.91 -2.61 7.40
C VAL A 26 8.44 -3.92 6.78
N VAL A 27 7.66 -3.85 5.69
CA VAL A 27 7.16 -5.03 4.97
C VAL A 27 8.31 -5.89 4.47
N THR A 28 9.30 -5.29 3.80
CA THR A 28 10.47 -6.03 3.29
C THR A 28 11.25 -6.71 4.42
N THR A 29 11.41 -6.02 5.55
CA THR A 29 12.12 -6.56 6.71
C THR A 29 11.40 -7.77 7.30
N LYS A 30 10.07 -7.68 7.51
CA LYS A 30 9.27 -8.77 8.08
C LYS A 30 9.14 -9.96 7.14
N LEU A 31 8.84 -9.73 5.86
CA LEU A 31 8.67 -10.83 4.89
C LEU A 31 9.99 -11.58 4.64
N ARG A 32 11.15 -10.93 4.70
CA ARG A 32 12.47 -11.60 4.65
C ARG A 32 12.71 -12.54 5.83
N ARG A 33 12.05 -12.32 6.96
CA ARG A 33 12.09 -13.20 8.15
C ARG A 33 10.98 -14.26 8.14
N GLY A 34 10.17 -14.31 7.08
CA GLY A 34 9.01 -15.20 7.01
C GLY A 34 7.82 -14.74 7.86
N GLU A 35 7.85 -13.51 8.39
CA GLU A 35 6.81 -12.99 9.26
C GLU A 35 5.68 -12.38 8.44
N SER A 36 4.52 -13.05 8.45
CA SER A 36 3.30 -12.58 7.77
C SER A 36 2.44 -11.74 8.70
N PHE A 37 1.76 -10.74 8.17
CA PHE A 37 0.96 -9.79 8.96
C PHE A 37 -0.08 -9.08 8.08
N THR A 38 -0.99 -8.32 8.69
CA THR A 38 -2.02 -7.56 7.96
C THR A 38 -1.60 -6.12 7.69
N LEU A 39 -2.04 -5.58 6.56
CA LEU A 39 -2.05 -4.14 6.26
C LEU A 39 -3.49 -3.72 6.03
N SER A 40 -3.96 -2.73 6.78
CA SER A 40 -5.33 -2.22 6.69
C SER A 40 -5.33 -0.72 6.44
N TRP A 41 -6.33 -0.24 5.71
CA TRP A 41 -6.53 1.19 5.46
C TRP A 41 -8.03 1.52 5.34
N PRO A 42 -8.45 2.73 5.71
CA PRO A 42 -9.79 3.21 5.45
C PRO A 42 -9.98 3.46 3.95
N HIS A 43 -11.19 3.23 3.47
CA HIS A 43 -11.57 3.68 2.14
C HIS A 43 -11.56 5.21 2.08
N ARG A 44 -11.22 5.71 0.90
CA ARG A 44 -11.10 7.14 0.62
C ARG A 44 -12.50 7.77 0.48
N ASP A 45 -12.56 9.09 0.49
CA ASP A 45 -13.84 9.81 0.48
C ASP A 45 -14.64 9.62 -0.83
N ASP A 46 -13.97 9.22 -1.91
CA ASP A 46 -14.55 8.91 -3.22
C ASP A 46 -14.83 7.41 -3.43
N GLU A 47 -14.52 6.58 -2.43
CA GLU A 47 -14.83 5.15 -2.40
C GLU A 47 -16.03 4.87 -1.49
N PRO A 48 -16.73 3.73 -1.65
CA PRO A 48 -17.77 3.33 -0.71
C PRO A 48 -17.22 3.29 0.73
N PRO A 49 -17.93 3.83 1.73
CA PRO A 49 -17.45 3.85 3.12
C PRO A 49 -17.05 2.46 3.61
N GLY A 50 -15.88 2.35 4.23
CA GLY A 50 -15.37 1.08 4.70
C GLY A 50 -13.89 1.09 5.01
N ARG A 51 -13.34 -0.12 5.16
CA ARG A 51 -11.91 -0.37 5.28
C ARG A 51 -11.57 -1.60 4.45
N SER A 52 -10.36 -1.60 3.91
CA SER A 52 -9.76 -2.76 3.27
C SER A 52 -8.63 -3.28 4.13
N THR A 53 -8.44 -4.60 4.11
CA THR A 53 -7.34 -5.29 4.79
C THR A 53 -6.78 -6.35 3.85
N ILE A 54 -5.46 -6.37 3.69
CA ILE A 54 -4.74 -7.45 3.03
C ILE A 54 -3.88 -8.21 4.02
N TRP A 55 -3.77 -9.52 3.80
CA TRP A 55 -2.79 -10.37 4.46
C TRP A 55 -1.51 -10.36 3.64
N LEU A 56 -0.38 -9.91 4.17
CA LEU A 56 0.92 -9.92 3.51
C LEU A 56 1.69 -11.18 3.88
N HIS A 57 2.13 -11.95 2.86
CA HIS A 57 2.80 -13.23 3.04
C HIS A 57 3.95 -13.38 2.01
N PRO A 58 5.11 -13.96 2.38
CA PRO A 58 6.29 -14.05 1.49
C PRO A 58 6.06 -14.90 0.24
N GLY A 59 5.06 -15.78 0.25
CA GLY A 59 4.67 -16.62 -0.89
C GLY A 59 3.77 -15.93 -1.93
N ILE A 60 3.37 -14.67 -1.73
CA ILE A 60 2.48 -13.95 -2.64
C ILE A 60 3.27 -12.80 -3.30
N PRO A 61 3.20 -12.65 -4.64
CA PRO A 61 3.87 -11.54 -5.31
C PRO A 61 3.45 -10.18 -4.76
N LEU A 62 4.44 -9.37 -4.41
CA LEU A 62 4.29 -8.03 -3.86
C LEU A 62 5.24 -7.11 -4.61
N ARG A 63 4.71 -5.99 -5.10
CA ARG A 63 5.48 -4.97 -5.83
C ARG A 63 5.15 -3.58 -5.30
N PHE A 64 6.20 -2.77 -5.15
CA PHE A 64 6.10 -1.37 -4.79
C PHE A 64 6.50 -0.54 -6.01
N GLU A 65 5.68 0.42 -6.38
CA GLU A 65 6.00 1.44 -7.39
C GLU A 65 5.96 2.82 -6.74
N PHE A 66 6.98 3.63 -6.98
CA PHE A 66 7.08 5.00 -6.51
C PHE A 66 6.98 5.93 -7.73
N GLU A 67 6.15 6.97 -7.64
CA GLU A 67 6.04 7.96 -8.72
C GLU A 67 7.29 8.84 -8.82
N ASP A 68 7.90 9.14 -7.67
CA ASP A 68 9.10 9.97 -7.57
C ASP A 68 10.35 9.08 -7.53
N SER A 69 11.38 9.43 -8.32
CA SER A 69 12.66 8.72 -8.34
C SER A 69 13.60 9.11 -7.21
N ASP A 70 13.36 10.28 -6.60
CA ASP A 70 14.17 10.77 -5.49
C ASP A 70 13.79 10.04 -4.19
N GLY A 71 14.81 9.51 -3.51
CA GLY A 71 14.60 8.76 -2.27
C GLY A 71 13.89 9.61 -1.22
N THR A 72 12.74 9.13 -0.74
CA THR A 72 11.98 9.83 0.30
C THR A 72 12.68 9.77 1.65
N GLU A 73 12.73 10.88 2.37
CA GLU A 73 13.37 10.97 3.67
C GLU A 73 12.62 10.15 4.74
N LEU A 74 13.31 9.17 5.31
CA LEU A 74 12.75 8.22 6.27
C LEU A 74 12.83 8.75 7.70
N SER A 75 11.69 8.80 8.38
CA SER A 75 11.58 9.06 9.81
C SER A 75 11.82 7.76 10.58
N ARG A 76 12.87 7.77 11.42
CA ARG A 76 13.17 6.64 12.30
C ARG A 76 12.03 6.32 13.26
N GLN A 77 11.44 7.33 13.89
CA GLN A 77 10.33 7.14 14.82
C GLN A 77 9.15 6.44 14.16
N TYR A 78 8.80 6.87 12.94
CA TYR A 78 7.66 6.29 12.24
C TYR A 78 7.93 4.84 11.78
N LEU A 79 9.17 4.52 11.40
CA LEU A 79 9.56 3.12 11.14
C LEU A 79 9.41 2.25 12.39
N GLU A 80 9.83 2.76 13.56
CA GLU A 80 9.71 2.04 14.83
C GLU A 80 8.23 1.81 15.20
N ASP A 81 7.38 2.82 15.04
CA ASP A 81 5.94 2.74 15.30
C ASP A 81 5.25 1.72 14.37
N LEU A 82 5.56 1.76 13.06
CA LEU A 82 5.02 0.82 12.07
C LEU A 82 5.52 -0.61 12.34
N ALA A 83 6.80 -0.79 12.69
CA ALA A 83 7.36 -2.09 13.02
C ALA A 83 6.71 -2.67 14.28
N TYR A 84 6.46 -1.83 15.29
CA TYR A 84 5.72 -2.23 16.49
C TYR A 84 4.28 -2.65 16.14
N SER A 85 3.55 -1.81 15.42
CA SER A 85 2.17 -2.06 14.95
C SER A 85 2.08 -3.38 14.16
N ALA A 86 3.02 -3.64 13.26
CA ALA A 86 3.09 -4.87 12.46
C ALA A 86 3.32 -6.16 13.28
N ASN A 87 3.74 -6.06 14.54
CA ASN A 87 3.89 -7.19 15.46
C ASN A 87 2.65 -7.43 16.33
N THR A 88 1.64 -6.56 16.24
CA THR A 88 0.36 -6.72 16.96
C THR A 88 -0.63 -7.56 16.15
N SER A 89 -1.67 -8.04 16.81
CA SER A 89 -2.77 -8.76 16.14
C SER A 89 -3.55 -7.91 15.12
N GLY A 90 -3.45 -6.58 15.20
CA GLY A 90 -4.07 -5.68 14.24
C GLY A 90 -3.26 -5.49 12.94
N GLY A 91 -1.97 -5.86 12.94
CA GLY A 91 -1.02 -5.51 11.87
C GLY A 91 -0.81 -4.00 11.72
N ILE A 92 -0.43 -3.53 10.53
CA ILE A 92 -0.31 -2.10 10.22
C ILE A 92 -1.67 -1.51 9.88
N GLN A 93 -2.01 -0.37 10.48
CA GLN A 93 -3.20 0.42 10.17
C GLN A 93 -2.79 1.79 9.63
N LEU A 94 -3.05 2.01 8.35
CA LEU A 94 -2.90 3.31 7.73
C LEU A 94 -4.12 4.18 8.02
N THR A 95 -3.88 5.48 8.12
CA THR A 95 -4.91 6.50 8.29
C THR A 95 -5.35 7.07 6.93
N LYS A 96 -6.38 7.92 6.91
CA LYS A 96 -6.76 8.64 5.69
C LYS A 96 -5.65 9.56 5.18
N GLU A 97 -4.86 10.15 6.09
CA GLU A 97 -3.73 11.02 5.75
C GLU A 97 -2.61 10.24 5.05
N ASP A 98 -2.35 9.01 5.52
CA ASP A 98 -1.37 8.10 4.92
C ASP A 98 -1.73 7.67 3.49
N MET A 99 -3.02 7.65 3.16
CA MET A 99 -3.48 7.36 1.80
C MET A 99 -3.27 8.55 0.87
N GLY A 100 -3.02 9.76 1.40
CA GLY A 100 -2.94 11.00 0.63
C GLY A 100 -4.30 11.43 0.04
N PRO A 101 -4.38 12.51 -0.74
CA PRO A 101 -5.60 12.90 -1.47
C PRO A 101 -5.89 11.95 -2.63
N CYS A 102 -7.14 11.86 -3.05
CA CYS A 102 -7.51 10.91 -4.08
C CYS A 102 -7.09 11.49 -5.41
N ARG A 103 -6.12 10.87 -6.07
CA ARG A 103 -5.79 11.23 -7.43
C ARG A 103 -6.70 10.39 -8.32
N CYS A 104 -7.67 11.06 -8.93
CA CYS A 104 -8.54 10.48 -9.94
C CYS A 104 -7.66 9.78 -11.00
N SER A 105 -7.74 8.45 -11.06
CA SER A 105 -7.04 7.65 -12.07
C SER A 105 -7.73 7.86 -13.42
N LEU A 106 -7.24 8.81 -14.20
CA LEU A 106 -7.49 8.84 -15.64
C LEU A 106 -6.49 7.90 -16.31
N ALA A 107 -6.83 6.60 -16.39
CA ALA A 107 -6.32 5.53 -17.29
C ALA A 107 -6.38 4.20 -16.53
N LEU A 108 -7.17 3.18 -16.85
CA LEU A 108 -7.44 2.46 -18.10
C LEU A 108 -8.75 1.66 -17.89
N GLY A 109 -9.66 1.47 -18.85
CA GLY A 109 -9.61 1.83 -20.25
C GLY A 109 -10.95 1.58 -20.93
N ALA A 110 -11.09 2.22 -22.09
CA ALA A 110 -12.05 1.88 -23.10
C ALA A 110 -11.98 0.37 -23.40
N SER A 111 -13.07 -0.33 -23.11
CA SER A 111 -13.39 -1.60 -23.75
C SER A 111 -14.85 -1.55 -24.14
N GLU A 112 -15.11 -0.87 -25.27
CA GLU A 112 -16.27 -1.15 -26.11
C GLU A 112 -15.79 -1.22 -27.56
N VAL A 113 -15.47 -2.46 -27.93
CA VAL A 113 -15.81 -3.12 -29.20
C VAL A 113 -16.52 -2.24 -30.24
N LEU A 114 -15.90 -2.06 -31.41
CA LEU A 114 -16.59 -2.32 -32.67
C LEU A 114 -15.60 -2.74 -33.77
N VAL A 115 -15.40 -4.06 -33.87
CA VAL A 115 -15.17 -4.72 -35.15
C VAL A 115 -16.55 -4.89 -35.79
N ARG A 116 -16.87 -4.06 -36.78
CA ARG A 116 -17.62 -4.34 -38.02
C ARG A 116 -18.11 -3.06 -38.67
#